data_AF-A0A7S4UKZ4-F1
#
_entry.id   AF-A0A7S4UKZ4-F1
#
_cell.length_a   1.000
_cell.length_b   1.000
_cell.length_c   1.000
_cell.angle_alpha   90.00
_cell.angle_beta   90.00
_cell.angle_gamma   90.00
#
_symmetry.space_group_name_H-M   'P 1'
#
loop_
_entity.id
_entity.type
_entity.pdbx_description
1 polymer ?
#
loop_
_entity_poly.entity_id
_entity_poly.type
_entity_poly.pdbx_seq_one_letter_code
_entity_poly.pdbx_strand_id
1 'polypeptide(L)'
;REREKEKEKDREREREGEKKEAERKDRERDRDREREGEKKEAERKDKDRDREGEKERKPRSRSRSRARGRLRLASSSSSSSSSSGRMGKVPTTRILSAVPSQAIVPTAPAATAAAATTTAPGPMPLALPAGGTAGGTIAGTGLPPLGMADARFLEAMKSGDPVSIFCAQHGADYSAEQALRALPVELQCRVLNEGPLRAVNPSAVLMSRIRKVRQVQPGMFYLG
;
A
#
# COMPACT_ATOMS: atom_id res chain seq x y z
N ARG A 1 -30.00 45.26 26.11
CA ARG A 1 -30.93 44.25 25.55
C ARG A 1 -30.41 43.61 24.26
N GLU A 2 -30.31 44.29 23.11
CA GLU A 2 -29.81 43.62 21.87
C GLU A 2 -28.35 43.14 21.98
N ARG A 3 -27.46 44.00 22.49
CA ARG A 3 -26.04 43.66 22.73
C ARG A 3 -25.84 42.53 23.75
N GLU A 4 -26.82 42.27 24.62
CA GLU A 4 -26.77 41.15 25.57
C GLU A 4 -27.20 39.85 24.89
N LYS A 5 -28.24 39.89 24.05
CA LYS A 5 -28.66 38.74 23.24
C LYS A 5 -27.57 38.26 22.29
N GLU A 6 -26.82 39.19 21.70
CA GLU A 6 -25.69 38.84 20.82
C GLU A 6 -24.57 38.13 21.58
N LYS A 7 -24.18 38.66 22.75
CA LYS A 7 -23.19 38.02 23.62
C LYS A 7 -23.62 36.63 24.10
N GLU A 8 -24.91 36.44 24.36
CA GLU A 8 -25.45 35.13 24.75
C GLU A 8 -25.38 34.13 23.61
N LYS A 9 -25.73 34.54 22.38
CA LYS A 9 -25.64 33.71 21.18
C LYS A 9 -24.21 33.29 20.87
N ASP A 10 -23.23 34.16 21.07
CA ASP A 10 -21.81 33.82 20.87
C ASP A 10 -21.32 32.79 21.89
N ARG A 11 -21.72 32.92 23.16
CA ARG A 11 -21.43 31.91 24.19
C ARG A 11 -22.07 30.56 23.89
N GLU A 12 -23.27 30.55 23.32
CA GLU A 12 -23.96 29.32 22.91
C GLU A 12 -23.20 28.62 21.79
N ARG A 13 -22.75 29.37 20.77
CA ARG A 13 -21.92 28.83 19.69
C ARG A 13 -20.60 28.25 20.18
N GLU A 14 -19.96 28.90 21.15
CA GLU A 14 -18.72 28.41 21.77
C GLU A 14 -18.95 27.07 22.48
N ARG A 15 -19.99 26.96 23.31
CA ARG A 15 -20.38 25.70 23.97
C ARG A 15 -20.72 24.59 22.98
N GLU A 16 -21.40 24.92 21.87
CA GLU A 16 -21.71 23.95 20.82
C GLU A 16 -20.43 23.47 20.11
N GLY A 17 -19.48 24.38 19.87
CA GLY A 17 -18.15 24.07 19.34
C GLY A 17 -17.38 23.10 20.23
N GLU A 18 -17.29 23.40 21.52
CA GLU A 18 -16.62 22.55 22.51
C GLU A 18 -17.27 21.15 22.59
N LYS A 19 -18.61 21.09 22.56
CA LYS A 19 -19.34 19.81 22.58
C LYS A 19 -19.03 18.97 21.34
N LYS A 20 -19.01 19.58 20.16
CA LYS A 20 -18.66 18.89 18.89
C LYS A 20 -17.20 18.42 18.90
N GLU A 21 -16.28 19.22 19.43
CA GLU A 21 -14.88 18.83 19.56
C GLU A 21 -14.71 17.64 20.53
N ALA A 22 -15.39 17.67 21.67
CA ALA A 22 -15.39 16.57 22.63
C ALA A 22 -15.94 15.27 22.01
N GLU A 23 -17.03 15.35 21.25
CA GLU A 23 -17.61 14.20 20.54
C GLU A 23 -16.66 13.64 19.48
N ARG A 24 -15.99 14.52 18.71
CA ARG A 24 -14.98 14.10 17.73
C ARG A 24 -13.83 13.35 18.40
N LYS A 25 -13.35 13.85 19.54
CA LYS A 25 -12.26 13.25 20.31
C LYS A 25 -12.64 11.90 20.91
N ASP A 26 -13.88 11.74 21.33
CA ASP A 26 -14.37 10.46 21.85
C ASP A 26 -14.45 9.41 20.75
N ARG A 27 -15.00 9.77 19.58
CA ARG A 27 -15.00 8.91 18.39
C ARG A 27 -13.59 8.51 17.93
N GLU A 28 -12.61 9.40 18.08
CA GLU A 28 -11.21 9.10 17.77
C GLU A 28 -10.63 8.06 18.74
N ARG A 29 -10.91 8.20 20.05
CA ARG A 29 -10.51 7.20 21.07
C ARG A 29 -11.13 5.83 20.81
N ASP A 30 -12.37 5.77 20.35
CA ASP A 30 -13.03 4.50 20.03
C ASP A 30 -12.34 3.80 18.85
N ARG A 31 -12.00 4.52 17.78
CA ARG A 31 -11.24 3.97 16.65
C ARG A 31 -9.87 3.46 17.07
N ASP A 32 -9.20 4.16 17.98
CA ASP A 32 -7.90 3.73 18.50
C ASP A 32 -8.04 2.42 19.31
N ARG A 33 -9.09 2.28 20.11
CA ARG A 33 -9.40 1.03 20.84
C ARG A 33 -9.67 -0.13 19.88
N GLU A 34 -10.42 0.10 18.81
CA GLU A 34 -10.69 -0.91 17.77
C GLU A 34 -9.38 -1.37 17.11
N ARG A 35 -8.54 -0.43 16.67
CA ARG A 35 -7.23 -0.75 16.06
C ARG A 35 -6.31 -1.52 17.01
N GLU A 36 -6.29 -1.17 18.29
CA GLU A 36 -5.54 -1.94 19.30
C GLU A 36 -6.13 -3.35 19.52
N GLY A 37 -7.45 -3.49 19.46
CA GLY A 37 -8.15 -4.77 19.54
C GLY A 37 -7.77 -5.70 18.40
N GLU A 38 -7.84 -5.21 17.17
CA GLU A 38 -7.44 -5.96 15.96
C GLU A 38 -5.97 -6.39 16.01
N LYS A 39 -5.08 -5.48 16.44
CA LYS A 39 -3.65 -5.79 16.60
C LYS A 39 -3.41 -6.91 17.60
N LYS A 40 -4.10 -6.88 18.75
CA LYS A 40 -4.02 -7.93 19.78
C LYS A 40 -4.60 -9.25 19.29
N GLU A 41 -5.65 -9.24 18.48
CA GLU A 41 -6.22 -10.44 17.87
C GLU A 41 -5.26 -11.07 16.86
N ALA A 42 -4.63 -10.26 16.01
CA ALA A 42 -3.60 -10.72 15.08
C ALA A 42 -2.42 -11.37 15.82
N GLU A 43 -1.93 -10.74 16.90
CA GLU A 43 -0.84 -11.29 17.71
C GLU A 43 -1.23 -12.62 18.38
N ARG A 44 -2.50 -12.78 18.80
CA ARG A 44 -3.00 -14.06 19.32
C ARG A 44 -3.03 -15.14 18.24
N LYS A 45 -3.51 -14.82 17.04
CA LYS A 45 -3.55 -15.76 15.90
C LYS A 45 -2.16 -16.24 15.50
N ASP A 46 -1.17 -15.35 15.50
CA ASP A 46 0.20 -15.73 15.18
C ASP A 46 0.81 -16.65 16.26
N LYS A 47 0.57 -16.37 17.55
CA LYS A 47 0.98 -17.27 18.65
C LYS A 47 0.34 -18.66 18.57
N ASP A 48 -0.91 -18.74 18.12
CA ASP A 48 -1.61 -20.02 17.95
C ASP A 48 -1.01 -20.83 16.79
N ARG A 49 -0.63 -20.18 15.68
CA ARG A 49 0.07 -20.84 14.55
C ARG A 49 1.41 -21.42 14.97
N ASP A 50 2.20 -20.69 15.75
CA ASP A 50 3.49 -21.17 16.26
C ASP A 50 3.31 -22.41 17.14
N ARG A 51 2.28 -22.40 18.00
CA ARG A 51 1.96 -23.54 18.88
C ARG A 51 1.50 -24.78 18.12
N GLU A 52 0.83 -24.63 16.99
CA GLU A 52 0.46 -25.75 16.11
C GLU A 52 1.66 -26.30 15.33
N GLY A 53 2.53 -25.42 14.82
CA GLY A 53 3.76 -25.81 14.11
C GLY A 53 4.71 -26.67 14.96
N GLU A 54 4.80 -26.41 16.27
CA GLU A 54 5.60 -27.25 17.18
C GLU A 54 5.02 -28.65 17.40
N LYS A 55 3.70 -28.82 17.41
CA LYS A 55 3.06 -30.14 17.58
C LYS A 55 3.34 -31.05 16.39
N GLU A 56 3.38 -30.49 15.19
CA GLU A 56 3.66 -31.22 13.95
C GLU A 56 5.15 -31.56 13.81
N ARG A 57 6.03 -30.71 14.36
CA ARG A 57 7.48 -30.97 14.46
C ARG A 57 7.87 -31.96 15.57
N LYS A 58 6.95 -32.77 16.09
CA LYS A 58 7.32 -33.92 16.92
C LYS A 58 8.35 -34.74 16.14
N PRO A 59 9.60 -34.84 16.63
CA PRO A 59 10.62 -35.56 15.91
C PRO A 59 10.14 -37.00 15.81
N ARG A 60 10.03 -37.48 14.58
CA ARG A 60 10.01 -38.89 14.24
C ARG A 60 11.42 -39.47 14.51
N SER A 61 11.99 -39.18 15.68
CA SER A 61 13.12 -39.91 16.26
C SER A 61 12.51 -41.18 16.88
N ARG A 62 12.25 -42.19 16.05
CA ARG A 62 13.27 -43.19 15.72
C ARG A 62 13.72 -43.87 17.01
N SER A 63 12.88 -44.83 17.39
CA SER A 63 13.16 -45.97 18.24
C SER A 63 14.51 -46.60 17.90
N ARG A 64 15.57 -46.21 18.61
CA ARG A 64 16.87 -46.89 18.73
C ARG A 64 17.65 -46.07 19.75
N SER A 65 17.55 -46.35 21.04
CA SER A 65 18.34 -47.39 21.67
C SER A 65 17.77 -47.77 23.04
N ARG A 66 17.12 -48.93 23.10
CA ARG A 66 17.09 -49.72 24.34
C ARG A 66 18.49 -50.29 24.52
N ALA A 67 19.31 -49.70 25.39
CA ALA A 67 20.35 -50.43 26.12
C ALA A 67 21.02 -49.54 27.18
N ARG A 68 20.67 -49.83 28.43
CA ARG A 68 21.51 -49.82 29.64
C ARG A 68 21.62 -48.54 30.50
N GLY A 69 21.45 -48.80 31.81
CA GLY A 69 21.68 -47.91 32.96
C GLY A 69 20.38 -47.28 33.44
N ARG A 70 19.55 -47.86 34.30
CA ARG A 70 19.78 -48.43 35.66
C ARG A 70 20.57 -47.49 36.58
N LEU A 71 19.90 -47.11 37.67
CA LEU A 71 20.39 -46.48 38.91
C LEU A 71 20.54 -44.95 38.78
N ARG A 72 20.04 -44.06 39.65
CA ARG A 72 19.67 -44.06 41.09
C ARG A 72 18.82 -42.78 41.31
N LEU A 73 17.71 -42.88 42.05
CA LEU A 73 17.49 -42.28 43.39
C LEU A 73 17.51 -40.74 43.48
N ALA A 74 16.55 -40.26 44.29
CA ALA A 74 16.55 -39.03 45.09
C ALA A 74 15.91 -37.76 44.47
N SER A 75 14.64 -37.57 44.86
CA SER A 75 14.13 -36.42 45.63
C SER A 75 14.66 -35.02 45.31
N SER A 76 13.75 -34.12 44.93
CA SER A 76 13.51 -32.76 45.49
C SER A 76 12.63 -31.99 44.51
N SER A 77 11.36 -31.71 44.81
CA SER A 77 10.85 -30.55 45.56
C SER A 77 11.23 -29.19 44.95
N SER A 78 10.26 -28.27 44.92
CA SER A 78 10.33 -26.85 44.53
C SER A 78 10.22 -26.55 43.03
N SER A 79 9.49 -25.55 42.54
CA SER A 79 8.53 -24.63 43.16
C SER A 79 7.81 -23.91 42.03
N SER A 80 6.52 -23.69 42.22
CA SER A 80 5.69 -22.76 41.49
C SER A 80 6.21 -21.33 41.62
N SER A 81 6.43 -20.64 40.50
CA SER A 81 6.55 -19.18 40.48
C SER A 81 5.84 -18.60 39.25
N SER A 82 4.61 -18.20 39.48
CA SER A 82 3.88 -17.22 38.70
C SER A 82 4.62 -15.88 38.73
N SER A 83 5.19 -15.45 37.60
CA SER A 83 5.76 -14.11 37.46
C SER A 83 4.77 -13.18 36.77
N SER A 84 3.92 -12.56 37.59
CA SER A 84 3.15 -11.35 37.27
C SER A 84 4.11 -10.16 37.08
N GLY A 85 4.43 -9.85 35.84
CA GLY A 85 5.22 -8.67 35.46
C GLY A 85 4.35 -7.43 35.30
N ARG A 86 4.02 -6.78 36.42
CA ARG A 86 3.63 -5.36 36.48
C ARG A 86 4.91 -4.50 36.40
N MET A 87 5.11 -3.77 35.31
CA MET A 87 5.91 -2.53 35.24
C MET A 87 5.30 -1.73 34.07
N GLY A 88 5.10 -0.44 34.06
CA GLY A 88 5.39 0.65 34.99
C GLY A 88 4.82 1.89 34.26
N LYS A 89 4.19 2.78 35.01
CA LYS A 89 3.69 4.05 34.49
C LYS A 89 4.86 5.02 34.26
N VAL A 90 4.63 5.97 33.32
CA VAL A 90 5.20 7.34 33.13
C VAL A 90 6.67 7.50 32.68
N PRO A 91 7.09 8.66 32.10
CA PRO A 91 6.36 9.87 31.65
C PRO A 91 6.64 10.33 30.21
N THR A 92 5.74 11.18 29.70
CA THR A 92 5.98 12.42 28.95
C THR A 92 7.45 12.82 28.68
N THR A 93 7.84 12.86 27.40
CA THR A 93 8.84 13.81 26.90
C THR A 93 8.40 14.38 25.56
N ARG A 94 8.04 15.67 25.60
CA ARG A 94 8.10 16.61 24.47
C ARG A 94 9.52 16.59 23.93
N ILE A 95 9.68 16.34 22.64
CA ILE A 95 10.75 16.97 21.85
C ILE A 95 10.07 17.63 20.65
N LEU A 96 9.87 18.94 20.81
CA LEU A 96 9.71 19.86 19.70
C LEU A 96 11.06 19.89 18.97
N SER A 97 11.21 19.15 17.87
CA SER A 97 12.26 19.45 16.91
C SER A 97 11.63 20.24 15.78
N ALA A 98 11.88 21.55 15.85
CA ALA A 98 11.62 22.49 14.77
C ALA A 98 12.47 22.07 13.57
N VAL A 99 11.83 21.58 12.52
CA VAL A 99 12.47 21.42 11.22
C VAL A 99 12.38 22.78 10.52
N PRO A 100 13.50 23.39 10.12
CA PRO A 100 13.51 24.70 9.50
C PRO A 100 12.83 24.65 8.13
N SER A 101 11.93 25.60 7.96
CA SER A 101 11.31 26.02 6.72
C SER A 101 12.40 26.30 5.66
N GLN A 102 12.59 25.39 4.72
CA GLN A 102 13.35 25.71 3.50
C GLN A 102 12.37 26.16 2.43
N ALA A 103 12.43 27.46 2.16
CA ALA A 103 11.76 28.12 1.06
C ALA A 103 12.31 27.57 -0.27
N ILE A 104 11.54 26.70 -0.90
CA ILE A 104 11.79 26.31 -2.29
C ILE A 104 11.18 27.42 -3.15
N VAL A 105 12.06 28.24 -3.70
CA VAL A 105 11.79 29.22 -4.76
C VAL A 105 11.11 28.56 -5.96
N PRO A 106 10.01 29.11 -6.50
CA PRO A 106 9.45 28.67 -7.76
C PRO A 106 10.31 29.21 -8.91
N THR A 107 11.12 28.35 -9.53
CA THR A 107 11.73 28.65 -10.82
C THR A 107 10.68 28.46 -11.91
N ALA A 108 10.21 29.57 -12.47
CA ALA A 108 9.32 29.62 -13.61
C ALA A 108 10.00 29.03 -14.86
N PRO A 109 9.36 28.11 -15.61
CA PRO A 109 9.74 27.87 -16.98
C PRO A 109 9.10 28.95 -17.87
N ALA A 110 9.98 29.81 -18.41
CA ALA A 110 9.66 30.79 -19.42
C ALA A 110 9.00 30.14 -20.64
N ALA A 111 7.94 30.79 -21.11
CA ALA A 111 7.37 30.57 -22.42
C ALA A 111 8.43 30.77 -23.51
N THR A 112 8.53 29.80 -24.40
CA THR A 112 9.00 30.03 -25.78
C THR A 112 7.96 29.46 -26.72
N ALA A 113 7.32 30.39 -27.43
CA ALA A 113 6.50 30.15 -28.59
C ALA A 113 7.39 29.94 -29.83
N ALA A 114 6.76 29.45 -30.90
CA ALA A 114 7.27 29.30 -32.27
C ALA A 114 8.23 28.11 -32.48
N ALA A 115 8.16 27.32 -33.55
CA ALA A 115 7.58 27.54 -34.87
C ALA A 115 7.18 26.20 -35.50
N ALA A 116 6.23 26.29 -36.44
CA ALA A 116 5.90 25.23 -37.38
C ALA A 116 7.08 24.95 -38.32
N THR A 117 7.39 23.67 -38.55
CA THR A 117 8.06 23.21 -39.78
C THR A 117 7.49 21.86 -40.17
N THR A 118 6.59 21.93 -41.15
CA THR A 118 6.27 20.89 -42.12
C THR A 118 7.58 20.30 -42.67
N THR A 119 7.87 19.03 -42.41
CA THR A 119 8.90 18.26 -43.14
C THR A 119 8.28 16.98 -43.65
N ALA A 120 8.22 16.88 -44.96
CA ALA A 120 7.67 15.79 -45.75
C ALA A 120 8.43 14.46 -45.56
N PRO A 121 7.80 13.32 -45.88
CA PRO A 121 8.36 11.97 -45.67
C PRO A 121 9.45 11.63 -46.68
N GLY A 122 10.65 11.29 -46.19
CA GLY A 122 11.70 10.63 -46.96
C GLY A 122 11.64 9.10 -46.79
N PRO A 123 11.92 8.30 -47.84
CA PRO A 123 11.94 6.85 -47.76
C PRO A 123 13.20 6.36 -47.03
N MET A 124 13.02 5.60 -45.95
CA MET A 124 14.14 5.02 -45.20
C MET A 124 14.56 3.66 -45.81
N PRO A 125 15.86 3.37 -45.87
CA PRO A 125 16.42 2.22 -46.57
C PRO A 125 16.25 0.89 -45.81
N LEU A 126 16.03 -0.16 -46.59
CA LEU A 126 16.02 -1.56 -46.20
C LEU A 126 17.45 -2.02 -45.85
N ALA A 127 17.82 -2.04 -44.58
CA ALA A 127 19.11 -2.57 -44.12
C ALA A 127 18.89 -3.88 -43.34
N LEU A 128 19.17 -5.00 -44.00
CA LEU A 128 19.38 -6.31 -43.39
C LEU A 128 20.71 -6.28 -42.60
N PRO A 129 20.74 -6.69 -41.32
CA PRO A 129 21.97 -7.15 -40.69
C PRO A 129 22.12 -8.67 -40.88
N ALA A 130 23.10 -9.04 -41.70
CA ALA A 130 23.60 -10.41 -41.81
C ALA A 130 24.67 -10.68 -40.72
N GLY A 131 24.54 -11.83 -40.06
CA GLY A 131 25.67 -12.66 -39.60
C GLY A 131 26.47 -12.18 -38.39
N GLY A 132 26.21 -12.79 -37.24
CA GLY A 132 27.06 -12.68 -36.04
C GLY A 132 26.85 -13.87 -35.11
N THR A 133 27.43 -15.02 -35.47
CA THR A 133 27.42 -16.26 -34.69
C THR A 133 28.56 -16.24 -33.67
N ALA A 134 28.28 -16.16 -32.37
CA ALA A 134 29.26 -16.46 -31.33
C ALA A 134 28.61 -16.92 -30.01
N GLY A 135 28.72 -18.23 -29.78
CA GLY A 135 28.48 -19.01 -28.55
C GLY A 135 28.12 -18.29 -27.25
N GLY A 136 26.81 -18.23 -26.97
CA GLY A 136 26.27 -18.10 -25.63
C GLY A 136 25.60 -19.41 -25.24
N THR A 137 26.03 -19.98 -24.12
CA THR A 137 25.44 -21.15 -23.48
C THR A 137 23.92 -21.03 -23.39
N ILE A 138 23.21 -21.95 -24.04
CA ILE A 138 21.77 -22.16 -23.93
C ILE A 138 21.40 -22.67 -22.54
N ALA A 139 21.44 -21.79 -21.54
CA ALA A 139 20.73 -22.02 -20.29
C ALA A 139 19.23 -22.05 -20.63
N GLY A 140 18.62 -23.21 -20.45
CA GLY A 140 17.30 -23.58 -20.95
C GLY A 140 16.27 -22.45 -20.94
N THR A 141 15.85 -22.06 -22.15
CA THR A 141 14.55 -21.46 -22.41
C THR A 141 13.48 -22.46 -22.00
N GLY A 142 13.24 -22.56 -20.70
CA GLY A 142 11.97 -23.05 -20.20
C GLY A 142 10.89 -22.22 -20.87
N LEU A 143 10.00 -22.89 -21.60
CA LEU A 143 8.72 -22.33 -21.98
C LEU A 143 8.23 -21.47 -20.80
N PRO A 144 7.84 -20.20 -21.02
CA PRO A 144 7.11 -19.49 -19.97
C PRO A 144 5.96 -20.41 -19.59
N PRO A 145 5.80 -20.76 -18.30
CA PRO A 145 4.81 -21.74 -17.90
C PRO A 145 3.47 -21.34 -18.51
N LEU A 146 3.00 -22.16 -19.45
CA LEU A 146 1.70 -22.05 -20.13
C LEU A 146 0.52 -22.27 -19.17
N GLY A 147 0.76 -22.19 -17.86
CA GLY A 147 -0.18 -22.52 -16.80
C GLY A 147 -0.47 -21.30 -15.96
N MET A 148 -1.74 -20.91 -15.96
CA MET A 148 -2.36 -19.85 -15.18
C MET A 148 -2.23 -18.46 -15.81
N ALA A 149 -3.04 -18.24 -16.85
CA ALA A 149 -3.69 -16.94 -16.98
C ALA A 149 -4.20 -16.55 -15.59
N ASP A 150 -3.68 -15.43 -15.07
CA ASP A 150 -3.96 -14.93 -13.74
C ASP A 150 -5.47 -14.98 -13.51
N ALA A 151 -5.94 -15.67 -12.47
CA ALA A 151 -7.39 -15.88 -12.24
C ALA A 151 -8.15 -14.54 -12.20
N ARG A 152 -7.43 -13.46 -11.84
CA ARG A 152 -7.91 -12.08 -11.88
C ARG A 152 -8.26 -11.58 -13.26
N PHE A 153 -7.56 -12.00 -14.30
CA PHE A 153 -7.86 -11.60 -15.67
C PHE A 153 -9.19 -12.19 -16.15
N LEU A 154 -9.46 -13.45 -15.83
CA LEU A 154 -10.73 -14.09 -16.19
C LEU A 154 -11.90 -13.46 -15.43
N GLU A 155 -11.71 -13.15 -14.14
CA GLU A 155 -12.73 -12.47 -13.34
C GLU A 155 -12.98 -11.04 -13.83
N ALA A 156 -11.91 -10.32 -14.21
CA ALA A 156 -12.01 -9.00 -14.81
C ALA A 156 -12.82 -9.04 -16.13
N MET A 157 -12.57 -10.03 -17.00
CA MET A 157 -13.37 -10.20 -18.22
C MET A 157 -14.85 -10.49 -17.93
N LYS A 158 -15.18 -11.26 -16.90
CA LYS A 158 -16.58 -11.49 -16.51
C LYS A 158 -17.27 -10.24 -16.00
N SER A 159 -16.54 -9.40 -15.26
CA SER A 159 -17.08 -8.13 -14.75
C SER A 159 -17.42 -7.14 -15.87
N GLY A 160 -16.76 -7.26 -17.03
CA GLY A 160 -16.92 -6.34 -18.16
C GLY A 160 -16.35 -4.93 -17.90
N ASP A 161 -15.62 -4.74 -16.80
CA ASP A 161 -15.10 -3.44 -16.41
C ASP A 161 -13.75 -3.17 -17.10
N PRO A 162 -13.64 -2.10 -17.92
CA PRO A 162 -12.41 -1.80 -18.64
C PRO A 162 -11.22 -1.54 -17.70
N VAL A 163 -11.46 -0.99 -16.50
CA VAL A 163 -10.40 -0.70 -15.52
C VAL A 163 -9.86 -1.99 -14.92
N SER A 164 -10.75 -2.91 -14.54
CA SER A 164 -10.35 -4.20 -13.97
C SER A 164 -9.59 -5.04 -15.00
N ILE A 165 -10.06 -5.05 -16.25
CA ILE A 165 -9.40 -5.78 -17.35
C ILE A 165 -8.00 -5.21 -17.58
N PHE A 166 -7.86 -3.88 -17.63
CA PHE A 166 -6.57 -3.24 -17.84
C PHE A 166 -5.59 -3.53 -16.70
N CYS A 167 -6.04 -3.44 -15.44
CA CYS A 167 -5.21 -3.73 -14.27
C CYS A 167 -4.78 -5.20 -14.22
N ALA A 168 -5.70 -6.14 -14.48
CA ALA A 168 -5.38 -7.56 -14.50
C ALA A 168 -4.43 -7.93 -15.64
N GLN A 169 -4.61 -7.32 -16.82
CA GLN A 169 -3.75 -7.57 -17.99
C GLN A 169 -2.28 -7.16 -17.75
N HIS A 170 -2.06 -6.09 -16.99
CA HIS A 170 -0.73 -5.55 -16.74
C HIS A 170 -0.16 -5.93 -15.37
N GLY A 171 -0.91 -6.67 -14.54
CA GLY A 171 -0.50 -7.05 -13.19
C GLY A 171 -0.42 -5.86 -12.22
N ALA A 172 -1.34 -4.90 -12.32
CA ALA A 172 -1.41 -3.77 -11.39
C ALA A 172 -2.10 -4.18 -10.08
N ASP A 173 -1.66 -3.59 -8.97
CA ASP A 173 -2.19 -3.87 -7.64
C ASP A 173 -3.59 -3.29 -7.43
N TYR A 174 -4.34 -3.91 -6.52
CA TYR A 174 -5.69 -3.49 -6.14
C TYR A 174 -5.75 -2.02 -5.65
N SER A 175 -4.71 -1.55 -4.95
CA SER A 175 -4.64 -0.15 -4.50
C SER A 175 -4.55 0.83 -5.68
N ALA A 176 -3.80 0.48 -6.72
CA ALA A 176 -3.68 1.30 -7.93
C ALA A 176 -4.97 1.27 -8.76
N GLU A 177 -5.65 0.11 -8.83
CA GLU A 177 -6.97 -0.03 -9.43
C GLU A 177 -8.01 0.87 -8.72
N GLN A 178 -8.07 0.82 -7.39
CA GLN A 178 -8.99 1.64 -6.61
C GLN A 178 -8.74 3.14 -6.80
N ALA A 179 -7.47 3.54 -6.88
CA ALA A 179 -7.10 4.92 -7.15
C ALA A 179 -7.52 5.38 -8.56
N LEU A 180 -7.44 4.50 -9.56
CA LEU A 180 -7.92 4.77 -10.92
C LEU A 180 -9.45 4.90 -10.94
N ARG A 181 -10.17 3.99 -10.28
CA ARG A 181 -11.65 4.02 -10.15
C ARG A 181 -12.17 5.26 -9.44
N ALA A 182 -11.39 5.83 -8.51
CA ALA A 182 -11.76 7.04 -7.78
C ALA A 182 -11.67 8.32 -8.64
N LEU A 183 -11.05 8.27 -9.82
CA LEU A 183 -10.99 9.41 -10.73
C LEU A 183 -12.31 9.59 -11.51
N PRO A 184 -12.63 10.81 -11.98
CA PRO A 184 -13.67 11.03 -12.98
C PRO A 184 -13.45 10.18 -14.24
N VAL A 185 -14.53 9.71 -14.86
CA VAL A 185 -14.47 8.80 -16.02
C VAL A 185 -13.62 9.35 -17.16
N GLU A 186 -13.65 10.65 -17.41
CA GLU A 186 -12.83 11.31 -18.42
C GLU A 186 -11.32 11.13 -18.18
N LEU A 187 -10.90 11.23 -16.91
CA LEU A 187 -9.50 11.05 -16.53
C LEU A 187 -9.10 9.58 -16.59
N GLN A 188 -10.02 8.67 -16.25
CA GLN A 188 -9.78 7.23 -16.42
C GLN A 188 -9.51 6.90 -17.88
N CYS A 189 -10.35 7.39 -18.81
CA CYS A 189 -10.15 7.22 -20.24
C CYS A 189 -8.81 7.78 -20.71
N ARG A 190 -8.39 8.95 -20.22
CA ARG A 190 -7.07 9.50 -20.54
C ARG A 190 -5.94 8.57 -20.11
N VAL A 191 -5.99 8.05 -18.88
CA VAL A 191 -4.96 7.12 -18.37
C VAL A 191 -4.92 5.81 -19.18
N LEU A 192 -6.09 5.28 -19.56
CA LEU A 192 -6.18 4.07 -20.40
C LEU A 192 -5.66 4.32 -21.84
N ASN A 193 -5.92 5.51 -22.40
CA ASN A 193 -5.47 5.90 -23.74
C ASN A 193 -3.96 6.19 -23.83
N GLU A 194 -3.25 6.39 -22.72
CA GLU A 194 -1.78 6.51 -22.73
C GLU A 194 -1.06 5.21 -23.14
N GLY A 195 -1.78 4.07 -23.17
CA GLY A 195 -1.28 2.80 -23.68
C GLY A 195 -0.70 1.87 -22.60
N PRO A 196 -0.04 0.76 -22.98
CA PRO A 196 0.35 -0.30 -22.07
C PRO A 196 1.42 0.11 -21.04
N LEU A 197 1.40 -0.52 -19.87
CA LEU A 197 2.36 -0.29 -18.77
C LEU A 197 3.62 -1.15 -18.96
N ARG A 198 4.59 -0.67 -19.74
CA ARG A 198 5.89 -1.35 -19.93
C ARG A 198 6.86 -0.98 -18.80
N ALA A 199 6.68 -1.57 -17.62
CA ALA A 199 7.64 -1.40 -16.52
C ALA A 199 7.70 -2.63 -15.63
N VAL A 200 8.81 -2.77 -14.91
CA VAL A 200 9.00 -3.83 -13.90
C VAL A 200 7.95 -3.72 -12.78
N ASN A 201 7.50 -2.50 -12.47
CA ASN A 201 6.43 -2.23 -11.51
C ASN A 201 5.29 -1.44 -12.18
N PRO A 202 4.26 -2.11 -12.71
CA PRO A 202 3.14 -1.48 -13.41
C PRO A 202 2.33 -0.57 -12.49
N SER A 203 2.12 -0.94 -11.22
CA SER A 203 1.39 -0.15 -10.22
C SER A 203 2.01 1.23 -10.00
N ALA A 204 3.34 1.30 -9.92
CA ALA A 204 4.06 2.56 -9.73
C ALA A 204 3.93 3.50 -10.95
N VAL A 205 4.00 2.94 -12.16
CA VAL A 205 3.80 3.71 -13.39
C VAL A 205 2.36 4.20 -13.49
N LEU A 206 1.38 3.34 -13.20
CA LEU A 206 -0.02 3.71 -13.19
C LEU A 206 -0.31 4.86 -12.21
N MET A 207 0.20 4.76 -10.97
CA MET A 207 0.09 5.83 -9.97
C MET A 207 0.76 7.14 -10.39
N SER A 208 1.85 7.06 -11.15
CA SER A 208 2.54 8.25 -11.69
C SER A 208 1.70 8.91 -12.79
N ARG A 209 1.07 8.12 -13.67
CA ARG A 209 0.12 8.61 -14.69
C ARG A 209 -1.11 9.26 -14.05
N ILE A 210 -1.71 8.62 -13.05
CA ILE A 210 -2.83 9.17 -12.29
C ILE A 210 -2.48 10.55 -11.72
N ARG A 211 -1.29 10.69 -11.10
CA ARG A 211 -0.83 11.98 -10.57
C ARG A 211 -0.66 13.03 -11.67
N LYS A 212 -0.07 12.65 -12.80
CA LYS A 212 0.11 13.55 -13.96
C LYS A 212 -1.24 14.03 -14.51
N VAL A 213 -2.19 13.13 -14.73
CA VAL A 213 -3.51 13.46 -15.27
C VAL A 213 -4.32 14.35 -14.31
N ARG A 214 -4.20 14.14 -13.00
CA ARG A 214 -4.78 15.03 -11.98
C ARG A 214 -4.16 16.44 -12.01
N GLN A 215 -2.86 16.56 -12.22
CA GLN A 215 -2.16 17.85 -12.30
C GLN A 215 -2.47 18.60 -13.60
N VAL A 216 -2.69 17.88 -14.70
CA VAL A 216 -3.08 18.43 -16.02
C VAL A 216 -4.55 18.86 -16.07
N GLN A 217 -5.28 18.75 -14.96
CA GLN A 217 -6.63 19.30 -14.82
C GLN A 217 -6.69 20.66 -14.10
N PRO A 218 -5.82 21.67 -14.36
CA PRO A 218 -6.03 23.00 -13.83
C PRO A 218 -7.11 23.70 -14.67
N GLY A 219 -8.31 23.83 -14.12
CA GLY A 219 -9.20 24.93 -14.52
C GLY A 219 -10.46 24.63 -15.32
N MET A 220 -10.91 23.37 -15.49
CA MET A 220 -12.23 23.11 -16.10
C MET A 220 -13.42 23.17 -15.13
N PHE A 221 -13.21 23.52 -13.86
CA PHE A 221 -14.28 23.73 -12.88
C PHE A 221 -14.27 25.17 -12.34
N TYR A 222 -14.66 26.14 -13.17
CA TYR A 222 -15.33 27.39 -12.71
C TYR A 222 -15.99 28.09 -13.91
N LEU A 223 -16.97 27.44 -14.55
CA LEU A 223 -17.98 28.11 -15.40
C LEU A 223 -19.28 27.31 -15.26
N GLY A 224 -20.11 27.72 -14.29
CA GLY A 224 -21.39 27.11 -13.95
C GLY A 224 -21.93 27.70 -12.66
#